data_AF-A0A3M2G7C8-F1
#
_entry.id   AF-A0A3M2G7C8-F1
#
_cell.length_a   1.000
_cell.length_b   1.000
_cell.length_c   1.000
_cell.angle_alpha   90.00
_cell.angle_beta   90.00
_cell.angle_gamma   90.00
#
_symmetry.space_group_name_H-M   'P 1'
#
loop_
_entity.id
_entity.type
_entity.pdbx_description
1 polymer ?
#
loop_
_entity_poly.entity_id
_entity_poly.type
_entity_poly.pdbx_seq_one_letter_code
_entity_poly.pdbx_strand_id
1 'polypeptide(L)'
;MCFWSRFLMGIILFMSANVFAAPFQKTGWMVDIPEAFPLKHTEGQFGESMSTYLFLSEDTNERDYDFDGRLNVGILNWLTLGMTAYNENYVAGHIQLTIPFFNELSGYPLLPVIALGMENLSADKYLTPEAQLSQEKENYSLYGVMSKSLKPVWDIPLDIHLGYGNNRFEGKNEISDRFQGLFMGIRLHASDSFRLLLEQDGRDVNFGMTFDLTRRVSGGVAWTRIEDMFKAKAGEDPFIYFQSGLSITYRFGPFGMSEEEQALYDRIKQEQKRTDELQQRLLDLQERRRKAEAELKRLEEEAQQQKNE
;
A
#
# COMPACT_ATOMS: atom_id res chain seq x y z
N MET A 1 13.09 1.04 31.77
CA MET A 1 12.86 2.41 31.23
C MET A 1 11.35 2.61 31.07
N CYS A 2 10.80 3.69 31.62
CA CYS A 2 9.37 3.79 31.91
C CYS A 2 8.50 4.01 30.66
N PHE A 3 7.25 3.54 30.75
CA PHE A 3 6.15 3.89 29.83
C PHE A 3 6.11 5.39 29.52
N TRP A 4 6.24 6.22 30.58
CA TRP A 4 6.30 7.67 30.49
C TRP A 4 7.41 8.23 29.60
N SER A 5 8.62 7.65 29.55
CA SER A 5 9.67 8.17 28.67
C SER A 5 9.43 7.80 27.21
N ARG A 6 8.75 6.66 26.94
CA ARG A 6 8.31 6.30 25.58
C ARG A 6 7.13 7.16 25.13
N PHE A 7 6.20 7.47 26.03
CA PHE A 7 5.09 8.38 25.77
C PHE A 7 5.56 9.81 25.53
N LEU A 8 6.49 10.33 26.36
CA LEU A 8 7.09 11.66 26.14
C LEU A 8 7.88 11.71 24.83
N MET A 9 8.64 10.66 24.49
CA MET A 9 9.37 10.58 23.22
C MET A 9 8.42 10.48 22.01
N GLY A 10 7.27 9.81 22.17
CA GLY A 10 6.18 9.81 21.19
C GLY A 10 5.58 11.21 20.99
N ILE A 11 5.30 11.94 22.08
CA ILE A 11 4.81 13.33 22.01
C ILE A 11 5.86 14.28 21.44
N ILE A 12 7.15 14.09 21.76
CA ILE A 12 8.23 14.92 21.20
C ILE A 12 8.40 14.63 19.70
N LEU A 13 8.29 13.37 19.26
CA LEU A 13 8.26 13.02 17.84
C LEU A 13 7.05 13.66 17.14
N PHE A 14 5.85 13.49 17.71
CA PHE A 14 4.58 14.09 17.26
C PHE A 14 4.65 15.63 17.18
N MET A 15 5.34 16.28 18.13
CA MET A 15 5.52 17.74 18.09
C MET A 15 6.66 18.19 17.17
N SER A 16 7.70 17.38 16.97
CA SER A 16 8.75 17.64 15.97
C SER A 16 8.32 17.33 14.52
N ALA A 17 7.19 16.63 14.35
CA ALA A 17 6.54 16.36 13.06
C ALA A 17 5.53 17.45 12.65
N ASN A 18 5.50 18.62 13.33
CA ASN A 18 4.74 19.82 12.92
C ASN A 18 5.33 20.51 11.68
N VAL A 19 5.75 19.73 10.70
CA VAL A 19 6.18 20.23 9.41
C VAL A 19 5.92 19.15 8.40
N PHE A 20 5.44 19.59 7.22
CA PHE A 20 5.39 18.82 5.99
C PHE A 20 4.10 17.94 5.91
N ALA A 21 3.45 17.96 4.74
CA ALA A 21 1.99 17.88 4.38
C ALA A 21 1.20 16.57 3.80
N ALA A 22 0.98 16.41 2.46
CA ALA A 22 0.34 15.41 1.51
C ALA A 22 -0.87 14.46 1.75
N PRO A 23 -1.53 14.04 0.63
CA PRO A 23 -2.24 12.76 0.52
C PRO A 23 -1.27 11.56 0.39
N PHE A 24 -1.01 10.86 1.50
CA PHE A 24 -0.46 9.49 1.46
C PHE A 24 -1.34 8.54 2.26
N GLN A 25 -1.69 7.42 1.62
CA GLN A 25 -2.24 6.22 2.24
C GLN A 25 -3.52 6.50 3.04
N LYS A 26 -4.70 6.65 2.43
CA LYS A 26 -5.94 6.72 3.25
C LYS A 26 -6.18 5.42 4.02
N THR A 27 -6.13 4.28 3.30
CA THR A 27 -6.15 2.93 3.89
C THR A 27 -4.89 2.17 3.51
N GLY A 28 -4.23 1.54 4.48
CA GLY A 28 -3.10 0.64 4.19
C GLY A 28 -1.79 1.33 3.85
N TRP A 29 -1.12 0.86 2.78
CA TRP A 29 0.24 1.24 2.36
C TRP A 29 0.43 1.73 0.91
N MET A 30 -0.61 1.75 0.07
CA MET A 30 -0.55 2.28 -1.31
C MET A 30 -0.61 3.81 -1.32
N VAL A 31 -0.20 4.49 -2.39
CA VAL A 31 -0.01 5.96 -2.36
C VAL A 31 -1.36 6.67 -2.18
N ASP A 32 -2.35 6.44 -3.04
CA ASP A 32 -3.74 6.88 -2.82
C ASP A 32 -4.83 5.82 -3.13
N ILE A 33 -4.50 4.63 -3.66
CA ILE A 33 -5.54 3.58 -3.81
C ILE A 33 -5.83 2.83 -2.50
N PRO A 34 -7.07 2.36 -2.28
CA PRO A 34 -7.37 1.46 -1.17
C PRO A 34 -6.81 0.05 -1.42
N GLU A 35 -6.55 -0.70 -0.34
CA GLU A 35 -6.16 -2.11 -0.41
C GLU A 35 -7.11 -3.02 0.41
N ALA A 36 -7.39 -4.22 -0.10
CA ALA A 36 -8.34 -5.13 0.55
C ALA A 36 -7.82 -5.76 1.86
N PHE A 37 -6.52 -5.63 2.14
CA PHE A 37 -5.88 -6.15 3.35
C PHE A 37 -6.31 -5.35 4.59
N PRO A 38 -7.05 -5.95 5.55
CA PRO A 38 -7.61 -5.23 6.67
C PRO A 38 -6.56 -4.95 7.76
N LEU A 39 -6.78 -3.90 8.55
CA LEU A 39 -6.13 -3.78 9.85
C LEU A 39 -6.64 -4.88 10.79
N LYS A 40 -5.76 -5.39 11.65
CA LYS A 40 -6.15 -6.41 12.63
C LYS A 40 -7.12 -5.84 13.65
N HIS A 41 -7.93 -6.70 14.27
CA HIS A 41 -8.76 -6.30 15.40
C HIS A 41 -7.89 -5.62 16.47
N THR A 42 -8.30 -4.41 16.87
CA THR A 42 -7.63 -3.52 17.82
C THR A 42 -6.22 -3.04 17.43
N GLU A 43 -5.77 -3.32 16.20
CA GLU A 43 -4.64 -2.61 15.59
C GLU A 43 -5.11 -1.24 15.13
N GLY A 44 -4.34 -0.20 15.46
CA GLY A 44 -4.53 1.12 14.92
C GLY A 44 -3.31 1.58 14.12
N GLN A 45 -3.56 2.45 13.16
CA GLN A 45 -2.57 3.06 12.29
C GLN A 45 -2.78 4.57 12.34
N PHE A 46 -1.76 5.28 12.82
CA PHE A 46 -1.64 6.73 12.70
C PHE A 46 -0.69 7.05 11.55
N GLY A 47 -0.89 8.16 10.84
CA GLY A 47 0.06 8.63 9.84
C GLY A 47 -0.07 10.12 9.53
N GLU A 48 1.03 10.68 9.03
CA GLU A 48 1.20 12.08 8.60
C GLU A 48 2.05 12.06 7.30
N SER A 49 1.90 13.03 6.41
CA SER A 49 2.52 13.00 5.07
C SER A 49 3.26 14.30 4.68
N MET A 50 3.86 14.44 3.48
CA MET A 50 4.18 15.73 2.80
C MET A 50 3.94 15.75 1.32
N SER A 51 3.37 16.85 0.77
CA SER A 51 3.39 17.22 -0.64
C SER A 51 4.03 18.59 -0.79
N THR A 52 4.72 18.77 -1.91
CA THR A 52 5.01 20.06 -2.52
C THR A 52 5.01 19.86 -4.03
N TYR A 53 4.55 20.85 -4.79
CA TYR A 53 4.92 20.95 -6.19
C TYR A 53 6.44 21.21 -6.26
N LEU A 54 7.12 20.54 -7.19
CA LEU A 54 8.59 20.52 -7.21
C LEU A 54 9.20 21.81 -7.80
N PHE A 55 8.45 22.50 -8.65
CA PHE A 55 8.80 23.80 -9.22
C PHE A 55 7.65 24.77 -9.03
N LEU A 56 7.89 25.81 -8.22
CA LEU A 56 6.96 26.92 -8.06
C LEU A 56 7.00 27.79 -9.33
N SER A 57 5.84 28.21 -9.81
CA SER A 57 5.75 29.33 -10.76
C SER A 57 6.29 30.59 -10.08
N GLU A 58 7.15 31.36 -10.75
CA GLU A 58 7.71 32.60 -10.19
C GLU A 58 6.63 33.65 -9.87
N ASP A 59 5.44 33.55 -10.46
CA ASP A 59 4.30 34.45 -10.22
C ASP A 59 3.43 34.08 -9.01
N THR A 60 3.56 32.87 -8.43
CA THR A 60 2.79 32.45 -7.25
C THR A 60 3.65 32.51 -5.99
N ASN A 61 3.55 33.62 -5.27
CA ASN A 61 4.27 33.89 -4.01
C ASN A 61 3.78 33.04 -2.80
N GLU A 62 2.82 32.14 -3.02
CA GLU A 62 2.26 31.24 -2.02
C GLU A 62 2.91 29.86 -2.15
N ARG A 63 3.43 29.33 -1.03
CA ARG A 63 4.01 27.98 -1.00
C ARG A 63 2.92 26.99 -0.61
N ASP A 64 2.34 26.34 -1.61
CA ASP A 64 1.29 25.36 -1.40
C ASP A 64 1.87 24.04 -0.84
N TYR A 65 1.68 23.84 0.46
CA TYR A 65 1.95 22.62 1.21
C TYR A 65 0.62 22.13 1.83
N ASP A 66 0.07 20.99 1.39
CA ASP A 66 -1.27 20.49 1.78
C ASP A 66 -1.23 19.43 2.90
N PHE A 67 -1.48 19.74 4.18
CA PHE A 67 -1.18 18.83 5.30
C PHE A 67 -2.26 17.81 5.68
N ASP A 68 -1.94 16.52 5.65
CA ASP A 68 -2.87 15.47 6.05
C ASP A 68 -2.38 14.64 7.26
N GLY A 69 -3.30 14.47 8.21
CA GLY A 69 -3.15 13.56 9.35
C GLY A 69 -4.26 12.50 9.36
N ARG A 70 -3.90 11.22 9.50
CA ARG A 70 -4.85 10.09 9.45
C ARG A 70 -4.82 9.22 10.70
N LEU A 71 -5.99 8.67 11.04
CA LEU A 71 -6.16 7.69 12.11
C LEU A 71 -7.13 6.58 11.68
N ASN A 72 -6.62 5.36 11.62
CA ASN A 72 -7.36 4.15 11.22
C ASN A 72 -7.35 3.13 12.36
N VAL A 73 -8.44 2.36 12.50
CA VAL A 73 -8.60 1.31 13.51
C VAL A 73 -9.25 0.07 12.88
N GLY A 74 -8.63 -1.08 13.08
CA GLY A 74 -9.18 -2.38 12.70
C GLY A 74 -10.10 -2.97 13.76
N ILE A 75 -11.24 -3.49 13.31
CA ILE A 75 -12.30 -4.09 14.12
C ILE A 75 -12.54 -5.51 13.57
N LEU A 76 -12.40 -6.50 14.44
CA LEU A 76 -12.67 -7.92 14.17
C LEU A 76 -11.94 -8.54 12.97
N ASN A 77 -10.88 -7.90 12.45
CA ASN A 77 -10.11 -8.27 11.25
C ASN A 77 -10.90 -8.21 9.92
N TRP A 78 -12.07 -7.57 9.90
CA TRP A 78 -12.89 -7.42 8.69
C TRP A 78 -13.50 -6.03 8.50
N LEU A 79 -13.48 -5.17 9.51
CA LEU A 79 -13.91 -3.77 9.41
C LEU A 79 -12.71 -2.87 9.70
N THR A 80 -12.38 -1.95 8.79
CA THR A 80 -11.51 -0.81 9.07
C THR A 80 -12.37 0.44 9.12
N LEU A 81 -12.26 1.20 10.20
CA LEU A 81 -12.78 2.57 10.30
C LEU A 81 -11.60 3.53 10.31
N GLY A 82 -11.73 4.70 9.68
CA GLY A 82 -10.72 5.72 9.79
C GLY A 82 -11.23 7.13 9.51
N MET A 83 -10.34 8.09 9.75
CA MET A 83 -10.54 9.50 9.51
C MET A 83 -9.24 10.12 8.98
N THR A 84 -9.38 11.07 8.07
CA THR A 84 -8.31 11.92 7.59
C THR A 84 -8.72 13.37 7.86
N ALA A 85 -7.86 14.11 8.54
CA ALA A 85 -7.90 15.57 8.60
C ALA A 85 -7.03 16.10 7.45
N TYR A 86 -7.59 17.01 6.65
CA TYR A 86 -6.98 17.61 5.47
C TYR A 86 -6.83 19.11 5.70
N ASN A 87 -5.60 19.61 5.66
CA ASN A 87 -5.20 20.94 6.09
C ASN A 87 -5.78 21.30 7.49
N GLU A 88 -5.81 22.59 7.85
CA GLU A 88 -6.41 23.05 9.12
C GLU A 88 -7.95 23.03 9.12
N ASN A 89 -8.60 22.73 7.98
CA ASN A 89 -9.99 23.13 7.72
C ASN A 89 -10.97 21.99 7.45
N TYR A 90 -10.51 20.79 7.05
CA TYR A 90 -11.41 19.73 6.60
C TYR A 90 -11.14 18.39 7.29
N VAL A 91 -12.18 17.57 7.45
CA VAL A 91 -12.08 16.19 7.95
C VAL A 91 -13.04 15.31 7.15
N ALA A 92 -12.57 14.14 6.72
CA ALA A 92 -13.44 13.12 6.15
C ALA A 92 -13.21 11.75 6.79
N GLY A 93 -14.30 11.03 7.05
CA GLY A 93 -14.23 9.62 7.45
C GLY A 93 -14.02 8.68 6.26
N HIS A 94 -13.64 7.44 6.56
CA HIS A 94 -13.76 6.33 5.63
C HIS A 94 -14.11 5.03 6.36
N ILE A 95 -14.68 4.08 5.62
CA ILE A 95 -15.07 2.76 6.10
C ILE A 95 -14.72 1.71 5.05
N GLN A 96 -14.15 0.58 5.49
CA GLN A 96 -13.86 -0.57 4.64
C GLN A 96 -14.33 -1.87 5.30
N LEU A 97 -15.00 -2.71 4.54
CA LEU A 97 -15.46 -4.05 4.89
C LEU A 97 -14.71 -5.07 4.03
N THR A 98 -13.74 -5.76 4.60
CA THR A 98 -13.07 -6.91 3.98
C THR A 98 -13.94 -8.16 4.14
N ILE A 99 -14.18 -8.90 3.06
CA ILE A 99 -15.01 -10.10 3.07
C ILE A 99 -14.23 -11.25 3.72
N PRO A 100 -14.62 -11.75 4.92
CA PRO A 100 -13.75 -12.59 5.75
C PRO A 100 -13.46 -13.97 5.15
N PHE A 101 -14.38 -14.50 4.32
CA PHE A 101 -14.21 -15.77 3.60
C PHE A 101 -13.10 -15.73 2.54
N PHE A 102 -12.70 -14.54 2.10
CA PHE A 102 -11.67 -14.31 1.07
C PHE A 102 -10.34 -13.83 1.65
N ASN A 103 -10.17 -13.79 2.97
CA ASN A 103 -8.92 -13.34 3.58
C ASN A 103 -7.82 -14.42 3.46
N GLU A 104 -6.58 -14.04 3.09
CA GLU A 104 -5.42 -14.95 3.09
C GLU A 104 -5.17 -15.55 4.50
N LEU A 105 -5.53 -14.82 5.57
CA LEU A 105 -5.51 -15.30 6.96
C LEU A 105 -6.53 -16.44 7.24
N SER A 106 -7.55 -16.62 6.40
CA SER A 106 -8.58 -17.66 6.56
C SER A 106 -8.13 -19.04 6.02
N GLY A 107 -6.85 -19.20 5.67
CA GLY A 107 -6.27 -20.49 5.27
C GLY A 107 -6.39 -20.83 3.78
N TYR A 108 -6.88 -19.90 2.96
CA TYR A 108 -7.02 -20.07 1.50
C TYR A 108 -6.04 -19.17 0.74
N PRO A 109 -4.72 -19.45 0.75
CA PRO A 109 -3.69 -18.60 0.14
C PRO A 109 -3.80 -18.47 -1.38
N LEU A 110 -4.67 -19.23 -2.04
CA LEU A 110 -4.92 -19.13 -3.49
C LEU A 110 -5.93 -18.02 -3.85
N LEU A 111 -6.87 -17.69 -2.97
CA LEU A 111 -7.90 -16.69 -3.28
C LEU A 111 -7.38 -15.26 -3.05
N PRO A 112 -7.86 -14.27 -3.81
CA PRO A 112 -7.61 -12.87 -3.53
C PRO A 112 -8.52 -12.35 -2.42
N VAL A 113 -8.01 -11.41 -1.64
CA VAL A 113 -8.80 -10.68 -0.62
C VAL A 113 -9.68 -9.66 -1.33
N ILE A 114 -10.96 -9.60 -0.94
CA ILE A 114 -11.92 -8.64 -1.49
C ILE A 114 -12.41 -7.75 -0.37
N ALA A 115 -12.47 -6.44 -0.61
CA ALA A 115 -13.08 -5.47 0.29
C ALA A 115 -14.01 -4.52 -0.48
N LEU A 116 -15.03 -4.04 0.21
CA LEU A 116 -15.90 -2.95 -0.23
C LEU A 116 -15.75 -1.79 0.75
N GLY A 117 -15.78 -0.56 0.27
CA GLY A 117 -15.64 0.58 1.17
C GLY A 117 -16.23 1.86 0.62
N MET A 118 -16.13 2.89 1.46
CA MET A 118 -16.54 4.25 1.14
C MET A 118 -15.52 5.22 1.75
N GLU A 119 -14.99 6.08 0.90
CA GLU A 119 -14.10 7.17 1.27
C GLU A 119 -14.80 8.53 1.21
N ASN A 120 -14.13 9.53 1.77
CA ASN A 120 -14.55 10.91 1.77
C ASN A 120 -15.96 11.09 2.37
N LEU A 121 -16.15 10.56 3.57
CA LEU A 121 -17.34 10.78 4.38
C LEU A 121 -17.25 12.17 5.01
N SER A 122 -17.49 13.20 4.20
CA SER A 122 -17.56 14.61 4.59
C SER A 122 -18.89 15.22 4.15
N ALA A 123 -19.31 16.29 4.84
CA ALA A 123 -20.39 17.16 4.39
C ALA A 123 -19.99 17.95 3.12
N ASP A 124 -18.69 18.21 2.95
CA ASP A 124 -18.14 18.98 1.83
C ASP A 124 -18.12 18.16 0.55
N LYS A 125 -19.02 18.52 -0.38
CA LYS A 125 -19.23 17.77 -1.62
C LYS A 125 -18.01 17.72 -2.53
N TYR A 126 -17.20 18.77 -2.47
CA TYR A 126 -16.15 19.09 -3.42
C TYR A 126 -14.74 18.87 -2.86
N LEU A 127 -14.62 18.43 -1.60
CA LEU A 127 -13.33 18.15 -0.98
C LEU A 127 -12.62 17.02 -1.73
N THR A 128 -11.48 17.32 -2.35
CA THR A 128 -10.64 16.30 -3.00
C THR A 128 -9.75 15.59 -1.97
N PRO A 129 -9.12 14.45 -2.32
CA PRO A 129 -8.05 13.85 -1.53
C PRO A 129 -6.89 14.80 -1.20
N GLU A 130 -6.61 15.76 -2.07
CA GLU A 130 -5.50 16.72 -1.94
C GLU A 130 -5.90 17.98 -1.14
N ALA A 131 -6.99 17.93 -0.37
CA ALA A 131 -7.56 19.05 0.37
C ALA A 131 -8.06 20.24 -0.49
N GLN A 132 -8.17 20.06 -1.82
CA GLN A 132 -8.58 21.09 -2.76
C GLN A 132 -10.11 21.07 -3.01
N LEU A 133 -10.64 22.13 -3.60
CA LEU A 133 -12.04 22.19 -4.04
C LEU A 133 -12.16 21.75 -5.50
N SER A 134 -12.67 20.54 -5.69
CA SER A 134 -13.07 20.00 -6.98
C SER A 134 -14.21 20.81 -7.60
N GLN A 135 -14.33 20.80 -8.92
CA GLN A 135 -15.56 21.26 -9.59
C GLN A 135 -16.68 20.20 -9.56
N GLU A 136 -16.33 18.96 -9.18
CA GLU A 136 -17.21 17.80 -9.21
C GLU A 136 -17.40 17.21 -7.81
N LYS A 137 -18.42 16.38 -7.64
CA LYS A 137 -18.69 15.77 -6.34
C LYS A 137 -17.71 14.64 -6.07
N GLU A 138 -16.95 14.71 -4.98
CA GLU A 138 -15.98 13.69 -4.56
C GLU A 138 -16.31 13.03 -3.21
N ASN A 139 -17.32 13.54 -2.48
CA ASN A 139 -17.77 12.92 -1.23
C ASN A 139 -18.67 11.68 -1.43
N TYR A 140 -18.59 10.76 -0.47
CA TYR A 140 -19.21 9.43 -0.52
C TYR A 140 -18.72 8.60 -1.73
N SER A 141 -17.40 8.55 -1.91
CA SER A 141 -16.72 7.76 -2.95
C SER A 141 -16.75 6.27 -2.58
N LEU A 142 -17.68 5.52 -3.17
CA LEU A 142 -17.81 4.07 -2.99
C LEU A 142 -16.77 3.34 -3.84
N TYR A 143 -16.26 2.23 -3.34
CA TYR A 143 -15.35 1.36 -4.08
C TYR A 143 -15.50 -0.11 -3.70
N GLY A 144 -15.10 -0.98 -4.63
CA GLY A 144 -14.70 -2.35 -4.35
C GLY A 144 -13.26 -2.57 -4.78
N VAL A 145 -12.47 -3.27 -3.98
CA VAL A 145 -11.08 -3.60 -4.28
C VAL A 145 -10.80 -5.08 -4.02
N MET A 146 -10.05 -5.66 -4.94
CA MET A 146 -9.46 -6.99 -4.84
C MET A 146 -7.94 -6.82 -4.63
N SER A 147 -7.34 -7.59 -3.74
CA SER A 147 -5.89 -7.57 -3.50
C SER A 147 -5.34 -8.98 -3.31
N LYS A 148 -4.16 -9.24 -3.87
CA LYS A 148 -3.55 -10.57 -3.86
C LYS A 148 -2.05 -10.47 -3.62
N SER A 149 -1.54 -11.17 -2.61
CA SER A 149 -0.10 -11.42 -2.53
C SER A 149 0.27 -12.62 -3.41
N LEU A 150 1.25 -12.45 -4.29
CA LEU A 150 1.78 -13.53 -5.12
C LEU A 150 2.87 -14.32 -4.41
N LYS A 151 3.45 -13.76 -3.33
CA LYS A 151 4.57 -14.36 -2.59
C LYS A 151 4.24 -15.76 -2.02
N PRO A 152 3.07 -16.01 -1.40
CA PRO A 152 2.74 -17.35 -0.88
C PRO A 152 2.41 -18.39 -1.96
N VAL A 153 2.14 -17.97 -3.20
CA VAL A 153 1.61 -18.86 -4.26
C VAL A 153 2.66 -19.17 -5.33
N TRP A 154 3.46 -18.18 -5.70
CA TRP A 154 4.42 -18.26 -6.81
C TRP A 154 5.83 -17.76 -6.44
N ASP A 155 6.09 -17.44 -5.16
CA ASP A 155 7.33 -16.81 -4.66
C ASP A 155 7.71 -15.48 -5.35
N ILE A 156 6.75 -14.86 -6.05
CA ILE A 156 6.94 -13.54 -6.65
C ILE A 156 6.70 -12.52 -5.51
N PRO A 157 7.66 -11.66 -5.14
CA PRO A 157 7.55 -10.74 -4.01
C PRO A 157 6.68 -9.52 -4.38
N LEU A 158 5.47 -9.77 -4.85
CA LEU A 158 4.57 -8.79 -5.48
C LEU A 158 3.17 -8.92 -4.88
N ASP A 159 2.58 -7.81 -4.48
CA ASP A 159 1.14 -7.72 -4.26
C ASP A 159 0.51 -6.95 -5.42
N ILE A 160 -0.67 -7.41 -5.87
CA ILE A 160 -1.46 -6.76 -6.92
C ILE A 160 -2.79 -6.33 -6.33
N HIS A 161 -3.21 -5.11 -6.65
CA HIS A 161 -4.43 -4.47 -6.25
C HIS A 161 -5.21 -4.07 -7.51
N LEU A 162 -6.49 -4.41 -7.57
CA LEU A 162 -7.38 -4.03 -8.68
C LEU A 162 -8.74 -3.70 -8.09
N GLY A 163 -9.29 -2.53 -8.41
CA GLY A 163 -10.57 -2.11 -7.88
C GLY A 163 -11.34 -1.21 -8.83
N TYR A 164 -12.56 -0.92 -8.43
CA TYR A 164 -13.47 -0.05 -9.15
C TYR A 164 -14.25 0.80 -8.13
N GLY A 165 -14.33 2.10 -8.37
CA GLY A 165 -15.08 3.04 -7.54
C GLY A 165 -15.76 4.14 -8.35
N ASN A 166 -16.35 5.10 -7.65
CA ASN A 166 -16.99 6.28 -8.25
C ASN A 166 -16.46 7.58 -7.66
N ASN A 167 -16.91 8.71 -8.20
CA ASN A 167 -16.58 10.06 -7.78
C ASN A 167 -15.05 10.32 -7.80
N ARG A 168 -14.32 10.16 -6.67
CA ARG A 168 -12.87 10.45 -6.63
C ARG A 168 -12.05 9.59 -7.60
N PHE A 169 -12.50 8.35 -7.83
CA PHE A 169 -11.85 7.34 -8.68
C PHE A 169 -12.17 7.52 -10.17
N GLU A 170 -12.99 8.50 -10.54
CA GLU A 170 -13.33 8.78 -11.94
C GLU A 170 -12.23 9.63 -12.58
N GLY A 171 -11.83 9.22 -13.79
CA GLY A 171 -10.64 9.74 -14.45
C GLY A 171 -10.91 11.03 -15.20
N LYS A 172 -10.04 12.03 -14.97
CA LYS A 172 -10.19 13.40 -15.49
C LYS A 172 -9.21 13.73 -16.62
N ASN A 173 -8.41 12.74 -17.02
CA ASN A 173 -7.20 12.89 -17.81
C ASN A 173 -7.14 11.87 -18.97
N GLU A 174 -6.45 12.14 -20.09
CA GLU A 174 -6.53 11.32 -21.33
C GLU A 174 -6.27 9.81 -21.20
N ILE A 175 -5.48 9.39 -20.22
CA ILE A 175 -5.23 7.97 -19.91
C ILE A 175 -6.34 7.45 -19.00
N SER A 176 -6.55 8.14 -17.88
CA SER A 176 -7.42 7.76 -16.77
C SER A 176 -8.93 7.86 -17.09
N ASP A 177 -9.33 8.77 -17.98
CA ASP A 177 -10.67 8.88 -18.59
C ASP A 177 -11.07 7.62 -19.40
N ARG A 178 -10.13 6.75 -19.75
CA ARG A 178 -10.43 5.45 -20.37
C ARG A 178 -10.80 4.37 -19.35
N PHE A 179 -10.50 4.62 -18.08
CA PHE A 179 -10.62 3.65 -16.99
C PHE A 179 -11.80 3.95 -16.06
N GLN A 180 -12.31 5.19 -16.01
CA GLN A 180 -13.60 5.61 -15.42
C GLN A 180 -14.03 4.81 -14.18
N GLY A 181 -13.35 5.05 -13.05
CA GLY A 181 -13.62 4.36 -11.79
C GLY A 181 -12.70 3.17 -11.53
N LEU A 182 -12.13 2.54 -12.57
CA LEU A 182 -11.14 1.46 -12.41
C LEU A 182 -9.81 2.04 -11.92
N PHE A 183 -9.28 1.46 -10.85
CA PHE A 183 -7.96 1.74 -10.31
C PHE A 183 -7.16 0.45 -10.13
N MET A 184 -5.83 0.55 -10.21
CA MET A 184 -4.93 -0.59 -10.03
C MET A 184 -3.65 -0.19 -9.32
N GLY A 185 -3.03 -1.13 -8.62
CA GLY A 185 -1.73 -0.91 -8.01
C GLY A 185 -0.93 -2.17 -7.82
N ILE A 186 0.38 -1.97 -7.72
CA ILE A 186 1.40 -3.00 -7.64
C ILE A 186 2.35 -2.60 -6.52
N ARG A 187 2.58 -3.52 -5.58
CA ARG A 187 3.56 -3.37 -4.50
C ARG A 187 4.64 -4.44 -4.61
N LEU A 188 5.86 -4.03 -4.93
CA LEU A 188 7.03 -4.92 -5.02
C LEU A 188 7.82 -4.88 -3.71
N HIS A 189 7.91 -6.00 -3.02
CA HIS A 189 8.71 -6.19 -1.80
C HIS A 189 10.17 -6.47 -2.17
N ALA A 190 10.91 -5.40 -2.51
CA ALA A 190 12.32 -5.49 -2.86
C ALA A 190 13.21 -5.94 -1.67
N SER A 191 12.77 -5.76 -0.42
CA SER A 191 13.30 -6.47 0.75
C SER A 191 12.23 -6.63 1.84
N ASP A 192 12.55 -7.35 2.92
CA ASP A 192 11.70 -7.45 4.13
C ASP A 192 11.45 -6.08 4.83
N SER A 193 12.14 -5.00 4.43
CA SER A 193 12.00 -3.65 5.02
C SER A 193 11.88 -2.53 3.98
N PHE A 194 11.74 -2.84 2.69
CA PHE A 194 11.71 -1.86 1.60
C PHE A 194 10.81 -2.32 0.46
N ARG A 195 9.89 -1.43 0.05
CA ARG A 195 8.78 -1.72 -0.85
C ARG A 195 8.64 -0.62 -1.90
N LEU A 196 8.55 -0.98 -3.17
CA LEU A 196 8.18 -0.07 -4.25
C LEU A 196 6.68 -0.16 -4.51
N LEU A 197 6.07 0.97 -4.86
CA LEU A 197 4.65 1.13 -5.12
C LEU A 197 4.50 1.75 -6.52
N LEU A 198 3.61 1.20 -7.33
CA LEU A 198 3.17 1.82 -8.58
C LEU A 198 1.66 1.68 -8.64
N GLU A 199 0.96 2.74 -8.96
CA GLU A 199 -0.50 2.73 -9.05
C GLU A 199 -1.00 3.64 -10.16
N GLN A 200 -2.21 3.32 -10.62
CA GLN A 200 -3.11 4.24 -11.28
C GLN A 200 -4.36 4.30 -10.38
N ASP A 201 -4.72 5.48 -9.91
CA ASP A 201 -5.71 5.66 -8.83
C ASP A 201 -7.14 5.92 -9.32
N GLY A 202 -7.37 5.73 -10.62
CA GLY A 202 -8.57 6.15 -11.33
C GLY A 202 -8.40 7.49 -12.05
N ARG A 203 -7.50 8.38 -11.59
CA ARG A 203 -7.28 9.75 -12.11
C ARG A 203 -5.86 9.99 -12.63
N ASP A 204 -4.86 9.48 -11.91
CA ASP A 204 -3.44 9.76 -12.12
C ASP A 204 -2.59 8.50 -11.94
N VAL A 205 -1.38 8.53 -12.49
CA VAL A 205 -0.34 7.52 -12.26
C VAL A 205 0.62 8.01 -11.18
N ASN A 206 0.77 7.23 -10.11
CA ASN A 206 1.61 7.57 -8.96
C ASN A 206 2.68 6.49 -8.74
N PHE A 207 3.87 6.89 -8.31
CA PHE A 207 4.98 6.00 -7.95
C PHE A 207 5.45 6.30 -6.54
N GLY A 208 5.60 5.27 -5.71
CA GLY A 208 5.97 5.40 -4.31
C GLY A 208 7.00 4.39 -3.84
N MET A 209 7.54 4.66 -2.65
CA MET A 209 8.56 3.88 -1.98
C MET A 209 8.23 3.92 -0.49
N THR A 210 8.21 2.77 0.19
CA THR A 210 8.04 2.71 1.65
C THR A 210 9.13 1.87 2.29
N PHE A 211 9.57 2.27 3.47
CA PHE A 211 10.65 1.64 4.22
C PHE A 211 10.32 1.53 5.70
N ASP A 212 10.67 0.40 6.31
CA ASP A 212 10.38 0.13 7.71
C ASP A 212 11.54 0.61 8.59
N LEU A 213 11.32 1.73 9.28
CA LEU A 213 12.27 2.31 10.25
C LEU A 213 12.33 1.46 11.54
N THR A 214 11.19 0.89 11.93
CA THR A 214 11.08 -0.09 13.03
C THR A 214 9.93 -1.07 12.73
N ARG A 215 9.71 -2.09 13.57
CA ARG A 215 8.53 -2.98 13.49
C ARG A 215 7.17 -2.27 13.59
N ARG A 216 7.14 -0.98 13.98
CA ARG A 216 5.91 -0.19 14.17
C ARG A 216 5.92 1.15 13.45
N VAL A 217 7.05 1.56 12.88
CA VAL A 217 7.21 2.88 12.23
C VAL A 217 7.75 2.63 10.83
N SER A 218 7.04 3.12 9.83
CA SER A 218 7.50 3.12 8.43
C SER A 218 7.51 4.54 7.91
N GLY A 219 8.49 4.86 7.06
CA GLY A 219 8.50 6.08 6.26
C GLY A 219 8.09 5.78 4.82
N GLY A 220 7.70 6.83 4.10
CA GLY A 220 7.36 6.78 2.69
C GLY A 220 7.90 7.98 1.92
N VAL A 221 8.07 7.78 0.61
CA VAL A 221 8.30 8.82 -0.41
C VAL A 221 7.41 8.46 -1.59
N ALA A 222 6.78 9.42 -2.25
CA ALA A 222 6.11 9.18 -3.52
C ALA A 222 6.10 10.43 -4.40
N TRP A 223 5.71 10.19 -5.65
CA TRP A 223 5.53 11.17 -6.69
C TRP A 223 4.18 10.87 -7.33
N THR A 224 3.27 11.83 -7.27
CA THR A 224 1.91 11.73 -7.79
C THR A 224 1.80 12.48 -9.11
N ARG A 225 0.72 12.22 -9.88
CA ARG A 225 0.42 12.93 -11.12
C ARG A 225 1.52 12.84 -12.18
N ILE A 226 2.22 11.70 -12.26
CA ILE A 226 3.33 11.48 -13.19
C ILE A 226 2.88 11.63 -14.64
N GLU A 227 1.61 11.34 -14.93
CA GLU A 227 1.03 11.52 -16.26
C GLU A 227 0.92 12.99 -16.70
N ASP A 228 0.83 13.97 -15.78
CA ASP A 228 0.78 15.40 -16.13
C ASP A 228 2.10 15.90 -16.73
N MET A 229 3.23 15.27 -16.37
CA MET A 229 4.53 15.58 -16.98
C MET A 229 4.54 15.37 -18.50
N PHE A 230 3.67 14.51 -19.03
CA PHE A 230 3.57 14.24 -20.46
C PHE A 230 2.56 15.14 -21.19
N LYS A 231 1.80 15.97 -20.45
CA LYS A 231 0.78 16.90 -21.00
C LYS A 231 1.31 18.32 -21.24
N ALA A 232 2.50 18.63 -20.72
CA ALA A 232 3.11 19.95 -20.86
C ALA A 232 3.26 20.36 -22.34
N LYS A 233 2.81 21.57 -22.66
CA LYS A 233 2.90 22.09 -24.04
C LYS A 233 4.32 22.52 -24.36
N ALA A 234 4.60 22.68 -25.65
CA ALA A 234 5.90 23.16 -26.11
C ALA A 234 6.21 24.56 -25.54
N GLY A 235 7.14 24.62 -24.58
CA GLY A 235 7.52 25.85 -23.86
C GLY A 235 7.08 25.91 -22.40
N GLU A 236 6.24 24.97 -21.93
CA GLU A 236 5.93 24.76 -20.51
C GLU A 236 6.96 23.78 -19.89
N ASP A 237 7.34 23.98 -18.62
CA ASP A 237 8.17 23.01 -17.90
C ASP A 237 7.28 21.87 -17.35
N PRO A 238 7.50 20.60 -17.77
CA PRO A 238 6.69 19.47 -17.34
C PRO A 238 6.77 19.17 -15.85
N PHE A 239 7.79 19.65 -15.14
CA PHE A 239 7.92 19.44 -13.71
C PHE A 239 7.08 20.39 -12.84
N ILE A 240 6.41 21.40 -13.43
CA ILE A 240 5.49 22.30 -12.69
C ILE A 240 4.30 21.52 -12.12
N TYR A 241 3.78 20.54 -12.86
CA TYR A 241 2.65 19.70 -12.44
C TYR A 241 3.06 18.52 -11.55
N PHE A 242 4.37 18.31 -11.36
CA PHE A 242 4.91 17.17 -10.63
C PHE A 242 4.89 17.42 -9.12
N GLN A 243 4.03 16.66 -8.43
CA GLN A 243 3.89 16.70 -6.98
C GLN A 243 4.75 15.58 -6.38
N SER A 244 5.58 15.95 -5.41
CA SER A 244 6.44 15.01 -4.67
C SER A 244 6.12 15.02 -3.20
N GLY A 245 6.38 13.91 -2.53
CA GLY A 245 5.98 13.79 -1.16
C GLY A 245 6.62 12.73 -0.28
N LEU A 246 6.34 12.85 1.01
CA LEU A 246 6.89 12.05 2.12
C LEU A 246 5.75 11.47 2.96
N SER A 247 6.03 10.49 3.82
CA SER A 247 5.12 10.12 4.90
C SER A 247 5.81 9.43 6.06
N ILE A 248 5.18 9.48 7.23
CA ILE A 248 5.49 8.64 8.38
C ILE A 248 4.21 7.95 8.85
N THR A 249 4.33 6.70 9.27
CA THR A 249 3.18 5.89 9.68
C THR A 249 3.54 5.04 10.88
N TYR A 250 2.74 5.16 11.94
CA TYR A 250 2.91 4.44 13.19
C TYR A 250 1.76 3.45 13.42
N ARG A 251 2.10 2.16 13.55
CA ARG A 251 1.17 1.08 13.91
C ARG A 251 1.25 0.77 15.40
N PHE A 252 0.09 0.68 16.04
CA PHE A 252 -0.06 0.36 17.45
C PHE A 252 -1.10 -0.73 17.68
N GLY A 253 -1.04 -1.37 18.86
CA GLY A 253 -1.77 -2.61 19.11
C GLY A 253 -1.15 -3.82 18.38
N PRO A 254 -1.94 -4.87 18.10
CA PRO A 254 -3.30 -5.07 18.61
C PRO A 254 -3.34 -5.00 20.15
N PHE A 255 -4.38 -4.38 20.69
CA PHE A 255 -4.61 -4.27 22.13
C PHE A 255 -5.47 -5.42 22.66
N GLY A 256 -5.23 -5.85 23.89
CA GLY A 256 -6.00 -6.92 24.53
C GLY A 256 -5.53 -8.34 24.20
N MET A 257 -4.53 -8.50 23.32
CA MET A 257 -3.69 -9.70 23.31
C MET A 257 -2.70 -9.64 24.49
N SER A 258 -2.50 -10.77 25.16
CA SER A 258 -1.42 -10.96 26.12
C SER A 258 -0.04 -10.96 25.43
N GLU A 259 1.03 -10.70 26.18
CA GLU A 259 2.40 -10.82 25.63
C GLU A 259 2.70 -12.25 25.16
N GLU A 260 2.09 -13.27 25.78
CA GLU A 260 2.20 -14.66 25.34
C GLU A 260 1.47 -14.91 24.01
N GLU A 261 0.26 -14.39 23.82
CA GLU A 261 -0.46 -14.49 22.53
C GLU A 261 0.26 -13.73 21.41
N GLN A 262 0.82 -12.55 21.71
CA GLN A 262 1.58 -11.78 20.73
C GLN A 262 2.89 -12.48 20.37
N ALA A 263 3.60 -13.07 21.35
CA ALA A 263 4.80 -13.88 21.10
C ALA A 263 4.48 -15.21 20.39
N LEU A 264 3.34 -15.83 20.68
CA LEU A 264 2.86 -17.04 20.00
C LEU A 264 2.50 -16.73 18.55
N TYR A 265 1.82 -15.61 18.28
CA TYR A 265 1.52 -15.15 16.93
C TYR A 265 2.79 -14.85 16.12
N ASP A 266 3.76 -14.15 16.72
CA ASP A 266 5.07 -13.89 16.09
C ASP A 266 5.82 -15.21 15.81
N ARG A 267 5.75 -16.21 16.70
CA ARG A 267 6.30 -17.56 16.46
C ARG A 267 5.57 -18.29 15.33
N ILE A 268 4.24 -18.24 15.27
CA ILE A 268 3.46 -18.85 14.18
C ILE A 268 3.87 -18.24 12.84
N LYS A 269 4.03 -16.91 12.77
CA LYS A 269 4.51 -16.22 11.57
C LYS A 269 5.94 -16.61 11.20
N GLN A 270 6.82 -16.83 12.17
CA GLN A 270 8.19 -17.32 11.94
C GLN A 270 8.23 -18.78 11.47
N GLU A 271 7.45 -19.68 12.08
CA GLU A 271 7.39 -21.09 11.68
C GLU A 271 6.66 -21.26 10.33
N GLN A 272 5.71 -20.38 9.98
CA GLN A 272 5.18 -20.27 8.62
C GLN A 272 6.29 -19.91 7.62
N LYS A 273 7.00 -18.80 7.82
CA LYS A 273 8.15 -18.41 6.95
C LYS A 273 9.18 -19.54 6.82
N ARG A 274 9.48 -20.24 7.91
CA ARG A 274 10.38 -21.41 7.92
C ARG A 274 9.83 -22.61 7.15
N THR A 275 8.52 -22.85 7.24
CA THR A 275 7.84 -23.90 6.46
C THR A 275 7.88 -23.58 4.98
N ASP A 276 7.65 -22.32 4.60
CA ASP A 276 7.75 -21.84 3.22
C ASP A 276 9.19 -22.02 2.68
N GLU A 277 10.21 -21.61 3.44
CA GLU A 277 11.63 -21.84 3.11
C GLU A 277 11.98 -23.33 2.95
N LEU A 278 11.38 -24.21 3.76
CA LEU A 278 11.58 -25.66 3.66
C LEU A 278 10.86 -26.27 2.45
N GLN A 279 9.66 -25.78 2.11
CA GLN A 279 8.95 -26.18 0.89
C GLN A 279 9.71 -25.75 -0.37
N GLN A 280 10.27 -24.53 -0.39
CA GLN A 280 11.16 -24.07 -1.48
C GLN A 280 12.38 -24.97 -1.65
N ARG A 281 13.07 -25.32 -0.54
CA ARG A 281 14.21 -26.25 -0.59
C ARG A 281 13.81 -27.65 -1.09
N LEU A 282 12.62 -28.12 -0.74
CA LEU A 282 12.10 -29.40 -1.23
C LEU A 282 11.87 -29.36 -2.75
N LEU A 283 11.31 -28.27 -3.27
CA LEU A 283 11.09 -28.07 -4.72
C LEU A 283 12.41 -27.98 -5.50
N ASP A 284 13.39 -27.21 -5.02
CA ASP A 284 14.74 -27.14 -5.62
C ASP A 284 15.43 -28.53 -5.64
N LEU A 285 15.35 -29.28 -4.53
CA LEU A 285 15.87 -30.65 -4.48
C LEU A 285 15.16 -31.61 -5.44
N GLN A 286 13.83 -31.49 -5.60
CA GLN A 286 13.07 -32.27 -6.58
C GLN A 286 13.47 -31.91 -8.02
N GLU A 287 13.68 -30.63 -8.33
CA GLU A 287 14.10 -30.20 -9.67
C GLU A 287 15.53 -30.67 -9.99
N ARG A 288 16.46 -30.55 -9.03
CA ARG A 288 17.84 -31.07 -9.16
C ARG A 288 17.84 -32.58 -9.36
N ARG A 289 17.03 -33.32 -8.59
CA ARG A 289 16.87 -34.76 -8.75
C ARG A 289 16.37 -35.11 -10.16
N ARG A 290 15.33 -34.43 -10.66
CA ARG A 290 14.80 -34.64 -12.02
C ARG A 290 15.85 -34.35 -13.10
N LYS A 291 16.68 -33.32 -12.93
CA LYS A 291 17.80 -33.01 -13.83
C LYS A 291 18.85 -34.12 -13.83
N ALA A 292 19.26 -34.60 -12.64
CA ALA A 292 20.21 -35.69 -12.50
C ALA A 292 19.69 -37.03 -13.06
N GLU A 293 18.41 -37.35 -12.85
CA GLU A 293 17.77 -38.55 -13.43
C GLU A 293 17.70 -38.48 -14.96
N ALA A 294 17.44 -37.30 -15.53
CA ALA A 294 17.47 -37.10 -16.98
C ALA A 294 18.90 -37.20 -17.57
N GLU A 295 19.91 -36.69 -16.87
CA GLU A 295 21.31 -36.79 -17.27
C GLU A 295 21.85 -38.23 -17.17
N LEU A 296 21.53 -38.94 -16.08
CA LEU A 296 21.83 -40.37 -15.95
C LEU A 296 21.23 -41.17 -17.10
N LYS A 297 19.96 -40.94 -17.45
CA LYS A 297 19.31 -41.62 -18.58
C LYS A 297 20.03 -41.33 -19.91
N ARG A 298 20.47 -40.09 -20.14
CA ARG A 298 21.24 -39.73 -21.35
C ARG A 298 22.58 -40.49 -21.40
N LEU A 299 23.29 -40.56 -20.28
CA LEU A 299 24.56 -41.29 -20.17
C LEU A 299 24.37 -42.82 -20.32
N GLU A 300 23.27 -43.39 -19.83
CA GLU A 300 22.90 -44.80 -20.05
C GLU A 300 22.62 -45.08 -21.54
N GLU A 301 21.89 -44.19 -22.22
CA GLU A 301 21.62 -44.29 -23.66
C GLU A 301 22.92 -44.18 -24.49
N GLU A 302 23.79 -43.22 -24.17
CA GLU A 302 25.12 -43.05 -24.79
C GLU A 302 26.01 -44.30 -24.58
N ALA A 303 26.08 -44.82 -23.35
CA ALA A 303 26.89 -46.00 -23.02
C ALA A 303 26.34 -47.30 -23.65
N GLN A 304 25.03 -47.39 -23.88
CA GLN A 304 24.43 -48.52 -24.56
C GLN A 304 24.64 -48.47 -26.09
N GLN A 305 24.72 -47.27 -26.69
CA GLN A 305 25.13 -47.11 -28.08
C GLN A 305 26.58 -47.58 -28.30
N GLN A 306 27.51 -47.14 -27.46
CA GLN A 306 28.93 -47.55 -27.52
C GLN A 306 29.18 -49.05 -27.33
N LYS A 307 28.22 -49.81 -26.78
CA LYS A 307 28.30 -51.28 -26.67
C LYS A 307 27.79 -52.03 -27.90
N ASN A 308 27.10 -51.34 -28.80
CA ASN A 308 26.49 -51.90 -30.01
C ASN A 308 27.30 -51.55 -31.28
N GLU A 309 28.36 -50.75 -31.15
CA GLU A 309 29.38 -50.44 -32.17
C GLU A 309 30.60 -51.36 -32.05
#